data_AF-A0AAN4YUM7-F1
#
_entry.id   AF-A0AAN4YUM7-F1
#
_cell.length_a   1.000
_cell.length_b   1.000
_cell.length_c   1.000
_cell.angle_alpha   90.00
_cell.angle_beta   90.00
_cell.angle_gamma   90.00
#
_symmetry.space_group_name_H-M   'P 1'
#
loop_
_entity.id
_entity.type
_entity.pdbx_description
1 polymer ?
#
loop_
_entity_poly.entity_id
_entity_poly.type
_entity_poly.pdbx_seq_one_letter_code
_entity_poly.pdbx_strand_id
1 'polypeptide(L)'
;MAIANWLIRTTVLEPISRFCAYFPDINECIKKRNHKLLDYDSMRAKVKKLVEKPDKDATKLPRAERETEIAKQAYEQLNEQLFTELPQLIDLRVPYLDPSFEALVKIQLRFCAEAYSRMAQVQQYLDAETRDQYARGDLDNRVEEVLQEIRDLSIAGTV
;
A
#
# COMPACT_ATOMS: atom_id res chain seq x y z
N MET A 1 -1.06 -25.28 -9.08
CA MET A 1 -1.77 -23.99 -9.19
C MET A 1 -2.58 -23.63 -7.94
N ALA A 2 -3.46 -24.49 -7.42
CA ALA A 2 -4.27 -24.17 -6.24
C ALA A 2 -3.46 -23.77 -4.99
N ILE A 3 -2.35 -24.48 -4.71
CA ILE A 3 -1.48 -24.19 -3.56
C ILE A 3 -0.77 -22.84 -3.68
N ALA A 4 -0.27 -22.49 -4.88
CA ALA A 4 0.38 -21.20 -5.12
C ALA A 4 -0.61 -20.03 -4.94
N ASN A 5 -1.84 -20.17 -5.44
CA ASN A 5 -2.89 -19.17 -5.24
C ASN A 5 -3.28 -19.02 -3.77
N TRP A 6 -3.35 -20.13 -3.02
CA TRP A 6 -3.60 -20.08 -1.58
C TRP A 6 -2.46 -19.38 -0.84
N LEU A 7 -1.20 -19.73 -1.13
CA LEU A 7 -0.04 -19.08 -0.53
C LEU A 7 -0.01 -17.58 -0.78
N ILE A 8 -0.23 -17.13 -2.01
CA ILE A 8 -0.27 -15.69 -2.34
C ILE A 8 -1.41 -14.99 -1.57
N ARG A 9 -2.59 -15.61 -1.49
CA ARG A 9 -3.72 -15.03 -0.75
C ARG A 9 -3.38 -14.85 0.73
N THR A 10 -2.92 -15.91 1.39
CA THR A 10 -2.75 -15.92 2.84
C THR A 10 -1.46 -15.20 3.30
N THR A 11 -0.40 -15.24 2.50
CA THR A 11 0.91 -14.67 2.89
C THR A 11 1.18 -13.28 2.32
N VAL A 12 0.41 -12.83 1.33
CA VAL A 12 0.61 -11.51 0.68
C VAL A 12 -0.67 -10.68 0.75
N LEU A 13 -1.76 -11.15 0.15
CA LEU A 13 -2.96 -10.34 -0.01
C LEU A 13 -3.67 -10.06 1.32
N GLU A 14 -3.85 -11.08 2.16
CA GLU A 14 -4.49 -10.93 3.47
C GLU A 14 -3.72 -9.98 4.40
N PRO A 15 -2.39 -10.13 4.62
CA PRO A 15 -1.63 -9.21 5.46
C PRO A 15 -1.72 -7.76 5.00
N ILE A 16 -1.57 -7.52 3.69
CA ILE A 16 -1.70 -6.17 3.09
C ILE A 16 -3.11 -5.63 3.32
N SER A 17 -4.14 -6.45 3.08
CA SER A 17 -5.54 -6.03 3.26
C SER A 17 -5.83 -5.67 4.71
N ARG A 18 -5.31 -6.45 5.67
CA ARG A 18 -5.44 -6.15 7.10
C ARG A 18 -4.72 -4.85 7.48
N PHE A 19 -3.52 -4.62 6.93
CA PHE A 19 -2.81 -3.36 7.16
C PHE A 19 -3.60 -2.16 6.62
N CYS A 20 -4.12 -2.27 5.40
CA CYS A 20 -4.96 -1.23 4.80
C CYS A 20 -6.26 -0.97 5.58
N ALA A 21 -6.80 -1.98 6.27
CA ALA A 21 -8.04 -1.87 7.04
C ALA A 21 -7.94 -0.95 8.27
N TYR A 22 -6.73 -0.61 8.75
CA TYR A 22 -6.55 0.35 9.85
C TYR A 22 -6.71 1.81 9.42
N PHE A 23 -6.41 2.14 8.15
CA PHE A 23 -6.40 3.52 7.67
C PHE A 23 -7.75 4.24 7.71
N PRO A 24 -8.91 3.59 7.45
CA PRO A 24 -10.21 4.21 7.65
C PRO A 24 -10.40 4.80 9.05
N ASP A 25 -10.08 4.04 10.10
CA ASP A 25 -10.26 4.50 11.49
C ASP A 25 -9.28 5.62 11.85
N ILE A 26 -8.05 5.55 11.34
CA ILE A 26 -7.05 6.61 11.50
C ILE A 26 -7.52 7.89 10.80
N ASN A 27 -8.06 7.78 9.59
CA ASN A 27 -8.62 8.91 8.85
C ASN A 27 -9.79 9.55 9.61
N GLU A 28 -10.65 8.75 10.25
CA GLU A 28 -11.71 9.28 11.10
C GLU A 28 -11.16 10.00 12.34
N CYS A 29 -10.07 9.52 12.94
CA CYS A 29 -9.39 10.22 14.04
C CYS A 29 -8.80 11.57 13.59
N ILE A 30 -8.17 11.61 12.41
CA ILE A 30 -7.65 12.86 11.81
C ILE A 30 -8.80 13.84 11.55
N LYS A 31 -9.92 13.38 10.98
CA LYS A 31 -11.12 14.21 10.77
C LYS A 31 -11.65 14.76 12.09
N LYS A 32 -11.78 13.93 13.13
CA LYS A 32 -12.20 14.35 14.47
C LYS A 32 -11.28 15.42 15.06
N ARG A 33 -9.96 15.23 14.97
CA ARG A 33 -8.96 16.23 15.39
C ARG A 33 -9.15 17.56 14.67
N ASN A 34 -9.42 17.54 13.37
CA ASN A 34 -9.66 18.76 12.59
C ASN A 34 -10.96 19.46 12.99
N HIS A 35 -12.05 18.73 13.26
CA HIS A 35 -13.27 19.33 13.81
C HIS A 35 -13.01 19.97 15.18
N LYS A 36 -12.24 19.32 16.07
CA LYS A 36 -11.88 19.89 17.37
C LYS A 36 -11.01 21.13 17.28
N LEU A 37 -10.13 21.21 16.29
CA LEU A 37 -9.37 22.43 16.01
C LEU A 37 -10.31 23.59 15.63
N LEU A 38 -11.28 23.35 14.76
CA LEU A 38 -12.27 24.37 14.36
C LEU A 38 -13.14 24.82 15.54
N ASP A 39 -13.59 23.89 16.38
CA ASP A 39 -14.33 24.19 17.61
C ASP A 39 -13.50 25.11 18.53
N TYR A 40 -12.22 24.75 18.75
CA TYR A 40 -11.30 25.52 19.57
C TYR A 40 -11.05 26.93 19.02
N ASP A 41 -10.78 27.06 17.72
CA ASP A 41 -10.57 28.34 17.05
C ASP A 41 -11.80 29.25 17.15
N SER A 42 -13.01 28.69 17.00
CA SER A 42 -14.27 29.40 17.16
C SER A 42 -14.46 29.95 18.58
N MET A 43 -14.17 29.12 19.61
CA MET A 43 -14.27 29.55 21.02
C MET A 43 -13.21 30.61 21.37
N ARG A 44 -11.99 30.46 20.85
CA ARG A 44 -10.94 31.46 21.00
C ARG A 44 -11.32 32.80 20.36
N ALA A 45 -11.94 32.77 19.18
CA ALA A 45 -12.47 33.97 18.53
C ALA A 45 -13.61 34.63 19.35
N LYS A 46 -14.48 33.84 19.98
CA LYS A 46 -15.53 34.33 20.89
C LYS A 46 -14.93 35.02 22.12
N VAL A 47 -13.91 34.43 22.75
CA VAL A 47 -13.18 35.05 23.88
C VAL A 47 -12.53 36.36 23.44
N LYS A 48 -11.80 36.37 22.31
CA LYS A 48 -11.18 37.59 21.77
C LYS A 48 -12.18 38.73 21.61
N LYS A 49 -13.36 38.46 21.03
CA LYS A 49 -14.43 39.45 20.87
C LYS A 49 -14.95 39.99 22.21
N LEU A 50 -15.10 39.12 23.22
CA LEU A 50 -15.56 39.53 24.56
C LEU A 50 -14.50 40.33 25.33
N VAL A 51 -13.22 40.10 25.07
CA VAL A 51 -12.13 40.90 25.64
C VAL A 51 -12.07 42.29 24.97
N GLU A 52 -12.15 42.35 23.64
CA GLU A 52 -12.14 43.62 22.89
C GLU A 52 -13.39 44.46 23.13
N LYS A 53 -14.55 43.82 23.30
CA LYS A 53 -15.83 44.46 23.61
C LYS A 53 -16.48 43.75 24.81
N PRO A 54 -16.17 44.19 26.04
CA PRO A 54 -16.76 43.62 27.25
C PRO A 54 -18.28 43.67 27.24
N ASP A 55 -18.90 42.55 27.62
CA ASP A 55 -20.36 42.46 27.76
C ASP A 55 -20.80 43.09 29.10
N LYS A 56 -22.08 43.46 29.20
CA LYS A 56 -22.66 43.97 30.45
C LYS A 56 -22.72 42.87 31.52
N ASP A 57 -22.83 41.61 31.10
CA ASP A 57 -22.78 40.45 31.99
C ASP A 57 -21.33 40.01 32.22
N ALA A 58 -20.80 40.32 33.41
CA ALA A 58 -19.44 39.99 33.84
C ALA A 58 -19.16 38.48 33.91
N THR A 59 -20.19 37.61 33.88
CA THR A 59 -20.02 36.16 33.93
C THR A 59 -19.73 35.54 32.56
N LYS A 60 -20.05 36.24 31.46
CA LYS A 60 -19.91 35.71 30.09
C LYS A 60 -18.47 35.45 29.69
N LEU A 61 -17.55 36.37 30.01
CA LEU A 61 -16.13 36.20 29.67
C LEU A 61 -15.52 35.00 30.42
N PRO A 62 -15.62 34.91 31.77
CA PRO A 62 -15.13 33.74 32.51
C PRO A 62 -15.74 32.40 32.09
N ARG A 63 -16.98 32.42 31.61
CA ARG A 63 -17.64 31.22 31.05
C ARG A 63 -17.06 30.85 29.69
N ALA A 64 -16.91 31.82 28.79
CA ALA A 64 -16.32 31.58 27.46
C ALA A 64 -14.86 31.13 27.55
N GLU A 65 -14.09 31.64 28.51
CA GLU A 65 -12.72 31.19 28.80
C GLU A 65 -12.69 29.72 29.25
N ARG A 66 -13.58 29.33 30.19
CA ARG A 66 -13.73 27.93 30.60
C ARG A 66 -14.14 27.01 29.44
N GLU A 67 -15.11 27.42 28.63
CA GLU A 67 -15.53 26.68 27.43
C GLU A 67 -14.36 26.51 26.43
N THR A 68 -13.53 27.55 26.27
CA THR A 68 -12.35 27.53 25.39
C THR A 68 -11.28 26.56 25.89
N GLU A 69 -11.03 26.53 27.20
CA GLU A 69 -10.05 25.61 27.80
C GLU A 69 -10.48 24.14 27.63
N ILE A 70 -11.77 23.84 27.80
CA ILE A 70 -12.29 22.49 27.54
C ILE A 70 -12.11 22.10 26.06
N ALA A 71 -12.40 23.02 25.13
CA ALA A 71 -12.22 22.76 23.70
C ALA A 71 -10.74 22.56 23.33
N LYS A 72 -9.84 23.34 23.96
CA LYS A 72 -8.40 23.22 23.81
C LYS A 72 -7.91 21.83 24.23
N GLN A 73 -8.26 21.39 25.45
CA GLN A 73 -7.85 20.08 25.98
C GLN A 73 -8.31 18.92 25.09
N ALA A 74 -9.56 18.98 24.61
CA ALA A 74 -10.09 17.96 23.70
C ALA A 74 -9.36 17.90 22.35
N TYR A 75 -8.94 19.05 21.82
CA TYR A 75 -8.12 19.13 20.62
C TYR A 75 -6.69 18.62 20.87
N GLU A 76 -6.04 19.11 21.93
CA GLU A 76 -4.65 18.77 22.26
C GLU A 76 -4.48 17.26 22.51
N GLN A 77 -5.42 16.63 23.21
CA GLN A 77 -5.42 15.19 23.42
C GLN A 77 -5.37 14.41 22.09
N LEU A 78 -6.25 14.72 21.14
CA LEU A 78 -6.27 14.06 19.83
C LEU A 78 -5.03 14.41 19.01
N ASN A 79 -4.56 15.66 19.11
CA ASN A 79 -3.40 16.12 18.36
C ASN A 79 -2.13 15.41 18.82
N GLU A 80 -1.87 15.35 20.12
CA GLU A 80 -0.72 14.65 20.71
C GLU A 80 -0.73 13.15 20.41
N GLN A 81 -1.91 12.53 20.51
CA GLN A 81 -2.08 11.13 20.14
C GLN A 81 -1.66 10.90 18.67
N LEU A 82 -2.21 11.67 17.73
CA LEU A 82 -1.88 11.52 16.30
C LEU A 82 -0.40 11.84 16.01
N PHE A 83 0.18 12.85 16.66
CA PHE A 83 1.60 13.18 16.53
C PHE A 83 2.51 12.04 17.00
N THR A 84 2.08 11.29 18.01
CA THR A 84 2.84 10.17 18.56
C THR A 84 2.66 8.91 17.72
N GLU A 85 1.43 8.59 17.34
CA GLU A 85 1.08 7.30 16.74
C GLU A 85 1.32 7.24 15.22
N LEU A 86 1.11 8.34 14.47
CA LEU A 86 1.27 8.32 13.01
C LEU A 86 2.71 8.00 12.56
N PRO A 87 3.77 8.57 13.14
CA PRO A 87 5.14 8.20 12.79
C PRO A 87 5.42 6.72 13.08
N GLN A 88 4.95 6.21 14.23
CA GLN A 88 5.14 4.81 14.61
C GLN A 88 4.45 3.86 13.62
N LEU A 89 3.22 4.18 13.21
CA LEU A 89 2.50 3.41 12.18
C LEU A 89 3.28 3.39 10.86
N ILE A 90 3.81 4.54 10.45
CA ILE A 90 4.62 4.65 9.24
C ILE A 90 5.84 3.74 9.37
N ASP A 91 6.59 3.82 10.46
CA ASP A 91 7.80 2.99 10.66
C ASP A 91 7.49 1.49 10.69
N LEU A 92 6.36 1.09 11.27
CA LEU A 92 5.90 -0.30 11.30
C LEU A 92 5.59 -0.89 9.92
N ARG A 93 5.37 -0.07 8.89
CA ARG A 93 5.09 -0.57 7.52
C ARG A 93 6.16 -1.51 6.99
N VAL A 94 7.43 -1.25 7.33
CA VAL A 94 8.58 -2.02 6.85
C VAL A 94 8.57 -3.42 7.47
N PRO A 95 8.74 -3.59 8.80
CA PRO A 95 8.77 -4.91 9.42
C PRO A 95 7.46 -5.69 9.24
N TYR A 96 6.33 -5.01 9.03
CA TYR A 96 5.05 -5.65 8.78
C TYR A 96 4.96 -6.24 7.35
N LEU A 97 5.44 -5.51 6.33
CA LEU A 97 5.33 -5.94 4.93
C LEU A 97 6.49 -6.81 4.47
N ASP A 98 7.65 -6.73 5.11
CA ASP A 98 8.86 -7.47 4.74
C ASP A 98 8.63 -8.99 4.58
N PRO A 99 7.91 -9.68 5.51
CA PRO A 99 7.60 -11.10 5.34
C PRO A 99 6.70 -11.39 4.14
N SER A 100 5.81 -10.46 3.78
CA SER A 100 4.94 -10.60 2.59
C SER A 100 5.76 -10.52 1.31
N PHE A 101 6.74 -9.61 1.25
CA PHE A 101 7.67 -9.50 0.12
C PHE A 101 8.55 -10.74 0.00
N GLU A 102 9.13 -11.21 1.12
CA GLU A 102 9.94 -12.42 1.14
C GLU A 102 9.14 -13.65 0.68
N ALA A 103 7.90 -13.80 1.16
CA ALA A 103 7.01 -14.88 0.75
C ALA A 103 6.71 -14.82 -0.75
N LEU A 104 6.42 -13.64 -1.29
CA LEU A 104 6.15 -13.44 -2.71
C LEU A 104 7.34 -13.89 -3.58
N VAL A 105 8.55 -13.45 -3.25
CA VAL A 105 9.78 -13.83 -3.98
C VAL A 105 10.00 -15.34 -3.92
N LYS A 106 9.84 -15.96 -2.74
CA LYS A 106 9.98 -17.42 -2.59
C LYS A 106 8.95 -18.20 -3.40
N ILE A 107 7.70 -17.73 -3.45
CA ILE A 107 6.64 -18.36 -4.26
C ILE A 107 6.99 -18.26 -5.74
N GLN A 108 7.42 -17.09 -6.22
CA GLN A 108 7.82 -16.88 -7.62
C GLN A 108 9.01 -17.76 -7.99
N LEU A 109 10.05 -17.80 -7.15
CA LEU A 109 11.22 -18.64 -7.38
C LEU A 109 10.84 -20.12 -7.50
N ARG A 110 10.01 -20.63 -6.59
CA ARG A 110 9.53 -22.03 -6.64
C ARG A 110 8.72 -22.29 -7.90
N PHE A 111 7.82 -21.38 -8.26
CA PHE A 111 7.02 -21.51 -9.47
C PHE A 111 7.89 -21.59 -10.73
N CYS A 112 8.87 -20.68 -10.88
CA CYS A 112 9.77 -20.67 -12.02
C CYS A 112 10.65 -21.93 -12.07
N ALA A 113 11.19 -22.38 -10.92
CA ALA A 113 12.00 -23.59 -10.86
C ALA A 113 11.17 -24.85 -11.23
N GLU A 114 9.94 -24.97 -10.73
CA GLU A 114 9.04 -26.07 -11.08
C GLU A 114 8.64 -26.02 -12.56
N ALA A 115 8.35 -24.83 -13.09
CA ALA A 115 8.00 -24.65 -14.50
C ALA A 115 9.18 -25.04 -15.41
N TYR A 116 10.39 -24.60 -15.09
CA TYR A 116 11.60 -24.97 -15.81
C TYR A 116 11.82 -26.48 -15.79
N SER A 117 11.73 -27.12 -14.62
CA SER A 117 11.88 -28.57 -14.49
C SER A 117 10.82 -29.35 -15.30
N ARG A 118 9.56 -28.90 -15.27
CA ARG A 118 8.48 -29.53 -16.07
C ARG A 118 8.69 -29.33 -17.57
N MET A 119 9.14 -28.16 -18.01
CA MET A 119 9.47 -27.90 -19.41
C MET A 119 10.66 -28.74 -19.88
N ALA A 120 11.68 -28.91 -19.03
CA ALA A 120 12.81 -29.79 -19.34
C ALA A 120 12.36 -31.26 -19.55
N GLN A 121 11.36 -31.74 -18.80
CA GLN A 121 10.79 -33.08 -19.03
C GLN A 121 10.14 -33.22 -20.40
N VAL A 122 9.67 -32.15 -21.05
CA VAL A 122 9.11 -32.23 -22.41
C VAL A 122 10.18 -32.65 -23.41
N GLN A 123 11.46 -32.33 -23.16
CA GLN A 123 12.56 -32.73 -24.03
C GLN A 123 12.66 -34.25 -24.19
N GLN A 124 12.17 -35.05 -23.23
CA GLN A 124 12.17 -36.51 -23.34
C GLN A 124 11.30 -37.04 -24.49
N TYR A 125 10.33 -36.25 -24.96
CA TYR A 125 9.46 -36.60 -26.08
C TYR A 125 10.01 -36.15 -27.44
N LEU A 126 11.12 -35.41 -27.45
CA LEU A 126 11.80 -35.00 -28.68
C LEU A 126 12.69 -36.15 -29.17
N ASP A 127 12.81 -36.28 -30.49
CA ASP A 127 13.73 -37.24 -31.10
C ASP A 127 15.20 -36.87 -30.79
N ALA A 128 16.13 -37.78 -31.07
CA ALA A 128 17.55 -37.59 -30.76
C ALA A 128 18.17 -36.40 -31.50
N GLU A 129 17.77 -36.16 -32.75
CA GLU A 129 18.31 -35.07 -33.56
C GLU A 129 17.84 -33.72 -33.05
N THR A 130 16.54 -33.58 -32.75
CA THR A 130 15.96 -32.36 -32.19
C THR A 130 16.55 -32.01 -30.82
N ARG A 131 16.83 -33.02 -29.97
CA ARG A 131 17.51 -32.79 -28.68
C ARG A 131 18.95 -32.30 -28.85
N ASP A 132 19.68 -32.86 -29.80
CA ASP A 132 21.04 -32.43 -30.12
C ASP A 132 21.06 -30.98 -30.65
N GLN A 133 20.13 -30.64 -31.54
CA GLN A 133 19.96 -29.27 -32.04
C GLN A 133 19.59 -28.29 -30.91
N TYR A 134 18.71 -28.70 -29.99
CA TYR A 134 18.38 -27.89 -28.81
C TYR A 134 19.60 -27.66 -27.91
N ALA A 135 20.36 -28.72 -27.59
CA ALA A 135 21.51 -28.64 -26.70
C ALA A 135 22.66 -27.78 -27.26
N ARG A 136 22.77 -27.67 -28.59
CA ARG A 136 23.75 -26.83 -29.28
C ARG A 136 23.30 -25.38 -29.46
N GLY A 137 22.03 -25.07 -29.15
CA GLY A 137 21.44 -23.74 -29.37
C GLY A 137 20.98 -23.49 -30.81
N ASP A 138 21.04 -24.51 -31.69
CA ASP A 138 20.67 -24.38 -33.10
C ASP A 138 19.16 -24.09 -33.28
N LEU A 139 18.33 -24.62 -32.37
CA LEU A 139 16.88 -24.36 -32.38
C LEU A 139 16.54 -22.92 -31.98
N ASP A 140 17.29 -22.32 -31.07
CA ASP A 140 17.05 -20.93 -30.65
C ASP A 140 17.32 -19.97 -31.82
N ASN A 141 18.40 -20.20 -32.57
CA ASN A 141 18.71 -19.47 -33.79
C ASN A 141 17.61 -19.63 -34.86
N ARG A 142 17.11 -20.85 -35.07
CA ARG A 142 15.98 -21.10 -36.00
C ARG A 142 14.69 -20.41 -35.56
N VAL A 143 14.41 -20.34 -34.26
CA VAL A 143 13.25 -19.61 -33.73
C VAL A 143 13.41 -18.12 -33.99
N GLU A 144 14.60 -17.55 -33.79
CA GLU A 144 14.87 -16.14 -34.11
C GLU A 144 14.73 -15.83 -35.60
N GLU A 145 15.22 -16.71 -36.49
CA GLU A 145 15.04 -16.60 -37.94
C GLU A 145 13.55 -16.60 -38.33
N VAL A 146 12.77 -17.55 -37.82
CA VAL A 146 11.32 -17.61 -38.10
C VAL A 146 10.59 -16.38 -37.54
N LEU A 147 10.95 -15.89 -36.35
CA LEU A 147 10.39 -14.66 -35.80
C LEU A 147 10.76 -13.44 -36.64
N GLN A 148 11.95 -13.42 -37.24
CA GLN A 148 12.36 -12.37 -38.17
C GLN A 148 11.57 -12.45 -39.48
N GLU A 149 11.40 -13.64 -40.06
CA GLU A 149 10.53 -13.84 -41.22
C GLU A 149 9.09 -13.39 -40.94
N ILE A 150 8.54 -13.69 -39.76
CA ILE A 150 7.19 -13.21 -39.36
C ILE A 150 7.15 -11.68 -39.27
N ARG A 151 8.20 -11.03 -38.75
CA ARG A 151 8.31 -9.56 -38.74
C ARG A 151 8.35 -8.99 -40.15
N ASP A 152 9.08 -9.65 -41.06
CA ASP A 152 9.23 -9.22 -42.46
C ASP A 152 7.97 -9.49 -43.29
N LEU A 153 7.19 -10.51 -42.92
CA LEU A 153 5.85 -10.81 -43.47
C LEU A 153 4.77 -9.85 -42.98
N SER A 154 5.06 -9.01 -41.97
CA SER A 154 4.15 -7.96 -41.50
C SER A 154 4.03 -6.86 -42.56
N ILE A 155 3.20 -7.10 -43.57
CA ILE A 155 2.73 -6.16 -44.60
C ILE A 155 1.68 -5.16 -44.01
N ALA A 156 1.67 -4.96 -42.69
CA ALA A 156 0.90 -3.89 -42.06
C ALA A 156 1.88 -3.02 -41.27
N GLY A 157 2.12 -1.82 -41.82
CA GLY A 157 3.05 -0.85 -41.31
C GLY A 157 2.77 -0.42 -39.87
N THR A 158 3.83 0.10 -39.25
CA THR A 158 3.73 1.09 -38.19
C THR A 158 2.61 2.09 -38.48
N VAL A 159 1.59 2.08 -37.62
CA VAL A 159 0.86 3.27 -37.18
C VAL A 159 0.88 3.26 -35.66
#